data_AF-A0A6J7E7U7-F1
#
_entry.id   AF-A0A6J7E7U7-F1
#
_cell.length_a   1.000
_cell.length_b   1.000
_cell.length_c   1.000
_cell.angle_alpha   90.00
_cell.angle_beta   90.00
_cell.angle_gamma   90.00
#
_symmetry.space_group_name_H-M   'P 1'
#
loop_
_entity.id
_entity.type
_entity.pdbx_description
1 polymer ?
#
loop_
_entity_poly.entity_id
_entity_poly.type
_entity_poly.pdbx_seq_one_letter_code
_entity_poly.pdbx_strand_id
1 'polypeptide(L)'
;MIDKFGRVRAVQISLFVTIAGVTIFTASDLIHIPFIGLFLWGLGMSNGFPMMISAMGDDLKWATPRVNMIISMVYLSSLTAGPALGAVGQVVGLYAAFGVPLIFLVVATFFTKSATPLKAN
;
A
#
# COMPACT_ATOMS: atom_id res chain seq x y z
N MET A 1 3.13 18.10 2.92
CA MET A 1 1.80 18.09 2.25
C MET A 1 0.68 17.54 3.14
N ILE A 2 0.98 16.68 4.14
CA ILE A 2 0.00 16.12 5.09
C ILE A 2 -0.69 17.20 5.95
N ASP A 3 0.01 18.28 6.30
CA ASP A 3 -0.58 19.38 7.10
C ASP A 3 -1.55 20.29 6.34
N LYS A 4 -1.56 20.27 5.00
CA LYS A 4 -2.41 21.17 4.18
C LYS A 4 -3.63 20.51 3.55
N PHE A 5 -3.62 19.19 3.33
CA PHE A 5 -4.67 18.49 2.56
C PHE A 5 -5.60 17.59 3.37
N GLY A 6 -5.30 17.35 4.65
CA GLY A 6 -6.02 16.40 5.49
C GLY A 6 -5.57 14.97 5.20
N ARG A 7 -5.20 14.24 6.27
CA ARG A 7 -4.59 12.90 6.22
C ARG A 7 -5.35 11.94 5.30
N VAL A 8 -6.68 12.01 5.30
CA VAL A 8 -7.56 11.15 4.49
C VAL A 8 -7.42 11.39 2.98
N ARG A 9 -7.36 12.64 2.51
CA ARG A 9 -7.22 12.93 1.07
C ARG A 9 -5.85 12.55 0.54
N ALA A 10 -4.80 12.72 1.35
CA ALA A 10 -3.45 12.28 0.99
C ALA A 10 -3.40 10.76 0.78
N VAL A 11 -4.04 9.98 1.67
CA VAL A 11 -4.15 8.51 1.54
C VAL A 11 -4.95 8.12 0.30
N GLN A 12 -6.05 8.80 0.01
CA GLN A 12 -6.85 8.50 -1.18
C GLN A 12 -6.09 8.77 -2.47
N ILE A 13 -5.43 9.93 -2.59
CA ILE A 13 -4.63 10.27 -3.77
C ILE A 13 -3.50 9.26 -3.96
N SER A 14 -2.78 8.90 -2.89
CA SER A 14 -1.72 7.90 -2.97
C SER A 14 -2.24 6.53 -3.43
N LEU A 15 -3.41 6.11 -2.93
CA LEU A 15 -4.03 4.85 -3.35
C LEU A 15 -4.47 4.88 -4.81
N PHE A 16 -5.11 5.96 -5.27
CA PHE A 16 -5.51 6.08 -6.67
C PHE A 16 -4.32 6.08 -7.62
N VAL A 17 -3.23 6.78 -7.26
CA VAL A 17 -1.98 6.77 -8.04
C VAL A 17 -1.35 5.37 -8.05
N THR A 18 -1.37 4.67 -6.92
CA THR A 18 -0.86 3.30 -6.80
C THR A 18 -1.67 2.34 -7.67
N ILE A 19 -3.00 2.40 -7.59
CA ILE A 19 -3.90 1.54 -8.39
C ILE A 19 -3.67 1.80 -9.88
N ALA A 20 -3.64 3.07 -10.30
CA ALA A 20 -3.36 3.42 -11.70
C ALA A 20 -1.99 2.87 -12.16
N GLY A 21 -0.94 3.01 -11.34
CA GLY A 21 0.38 2.47 -11.65
C GLY A 21 0.40 0.94 -11.80
N VAL A 22 -0.25 0.21 -10.89
CA VAL A 22 -0.31 -1.26 -10.95
C VAL A 22 -1.21 -1.74 -12.09
N THR A 23 -2.30 -1.03 -12.41
CA THR A 23 -3.15 -1.35 -13.59
C THR A 23 -2.36 -1.16 -14.88
N ILE A 24 -1.60 -0.06 -15.03
CA ILE A 24 -0.75 0.17 -16.19
C ILE A 24 0.36 -0.89 -16.30
N PHE A 25 0.92 -1.31 -15.16
CA PHE A 25 1.94 -2.35 -15.10
C PHE A 25 1.40 -3.73 -15.52
N THR A 26 0.18 -4.07 -15.13
CA THR A 26 -0.43 -5.39 -15.41
C THR A 26 -1.11 -5.49 -16.76
N ALA A 27 -1.56 -4.38 -17.35
CA ALA A 27 -2.30 -4.36 -18.62
C ALA A 27 -1.45 -4.25 -19.89
N SER A 28 -0.12 -4.12 -19.77
CA SER A 28 0.74 -3.83 -20.93
C SER A 28 1.78 -4.92 -21.23
N ASP A 29 1.66 -5.51 -22.42
CA ASP A 29 2.66 -6.44 -23.00
C ASP A 29 3.87 -5.73 -23.66
N LEU A 30 3.86 -4.39 -23.71
CA LEU A 30 4.96 -3.59 -24.27
C LEU A 30 6.08 -3.38 -23.24
N ILE A 31 7.31 -3.80 -23.57
CA ILE A 31 8.53 -3.81 -22.72
C ILE A 31 8.82 -2.47 -21.99
N HIS A 32 8.36 -1.33 -22.50
CA HIS A 32 8.70 0.01 -21.98
C HIS A 32 7.68 0.62 -21.00
N ILE A 33 6.41 0.20 -21.06
CA ILE A 33 5.33 0.72 -20.22
C ILE A 33 5.40 0.27 -18.74
N PRO A 34 5.95 -0.92 -18.39
CA PRO A 34 6.09 -1.35 -17.00
C PRO A 34 6.89 -0.38 -16.14
N PHE A 35 7.87 0.34 -16.72
CA PHE A 35 8.68 1.31 -15.99
C PHE A 35 7.88 2.52 -15.52
N ILE A 36 6.92 2.99 -16.33
CA ILE A 36 6.02 4.09 -15.97
C ILE A 36 5.06 3.63 -14.87
N GLY A 37 4.53 2.41 -15.00
CA GLY A 37 3.70 1.79 -13.96
C GLY A 37 4.46 1.64 -12.64
N LEU A 38 5.71 1.19 -12.68
CA LEU A 38 6.58 1.03 -11.51
C LEU A 38 6.89 2.38 -10.84
N PHE A 39 7.14 3.43 -11.63
CA PHE A 39 7.39 4.77 -11.13
C PHE A 39 6.15 5.35 -10.44
N LEU A 40 4.97 5.24 -11.07
CA LEU A 40 3.71 5.66 -10.46
C LEU A 40 3.37 4.83 -9.21
N TRP A 41 3.62 3.52 -9.24
CA TRP A 41 3.44 2.64 -8.10
C TRP A 41 4.32 3.04 -6.92
N GLY A 42 5.61 3.31 -7.16
CA GLY A 42 6.56 3.79 -6.16
C GLY A 42 6.19 5.16 -5.58
N LEU A 43 5.76 6.09 -6.43
CA LEU A 43 5.27 7.41 -5.99
C LEU A 43 4.05 7.31 -5.08
N GLY A 44 3.11 6.42 -5.41
CA GLY A 44 1.94 6.15 -4.57
C GLY A 44 2.30 5.52 -3.22
N MET A 45 3.19 4.52 -3.22
CA MET A 45 3.66 3.83 -2.01
C MET A 45 4.47 4.74 -1.06
N SER A 46 5.17 5.75 -1.59
CA SER A 46 6.06 6.63 -0.81
C SER A 46 5.37 7.30 0.39
N ASN A 47 4.09 7.67 0.25
CA ASN A 47 3.36 8.32 1.34
C ASN A 47 2.75 7.32 2.34
N GLY A 48 2.59 6.04 1.98
CA GLY A 48 1.91 5.04 2.81
C GLY A 48 2.65 4.74 4.12
N PHE A 49 3.97 4.55 4.04
CA PHE A 49 4.81 4.20 5.18
C PHE A 49 4.87 5.28 6.28
N PRO A 50 5.18 6.57 5.97
CA PRO A 50 5.17 7.61 6.99
C PRO A 50 3.78 7.83 7.58
N MET A 51 2.71 7.75 6.78
CA MET A 51 1.34 7.88 7.29
C MET A 51 0.93 6.74 8.22
N MET A 52 1.35 5.50 7.92
CA MET A 52 1.12 4.34 8.79
C MET A 52 1.78 4.56 10.16
N ILE A 53 3.04 5.00 10.18
CA ILE A 53 3.75 5.27 11.43
C ILE A 53 3.09 6.40 12.21
N SER A 54 2.68 7.50 11.55
CA SER A 54 1.93 8.57 12.20
C SER A 54 0.61 8.07 12.81
N ALA A 55 -0.15 7.24 12.10
CA ALA A 55 -1.41 6.69 12.61
C ALA A 55 -1.24 5.79 13.84
N MET A 56 -0.12 5.06 13.93
CA MET A 56 0.18 4.25 15.11
C MET A 56 0.61 5.07 16.32
N GLY A 57 1.20 6.24 16.08
CA GLY A 57 1.61 7.18 17.11
C GLY A 57 0.49 8.07 17.66
N ASP A 58 -0.69 8.09 17.06
CA ASP A 58 -1.82 8.96 17.47
C ASP A 58 -2.24 8.75 18.94
N ASP A 59 -2.03 7.56 19.50
CA ASP A 59 -2.41 7.18 20.86
C ASP A 59 -1.15 6.84 21.68
N LEU A 60 -0.61 7.83 22.41
CA LEU A 60 0.64 7.72 23.18
C LEU A 60 0.67 6.53 24.14
N LYS A 61 -0.49 6.11 24.67
CA LYS A 61 -0.59 4.96 25.59
C LYS A 61 -0.39 3.62 24.87
N TRP A 62 -0.77 3.56 23.58
CA TRP A 62 -0.73 2.35 22.77
C TRP A 62 0.26 2.40 21.60
N ALA A 63 1.03 3.47 21.47
CA ALA A 63 1.99 3.67 20.39
C ALA A 63 3.02 2.54 20.32
N THR A 64 3.72 2.24 21.42
CA THR A 64 4.77 1.20 21.45
C THR A 64 4.22 -0.20 21.11
N PRO A 65 3.13 -0.70 21.73
CA PRO A 65 2.55 -1.99 21.38
C PRO A 65 2.06 -2.08 19.92
N ARG A 66 1.40 -1.04 19.40
CA ARG A 66 0.87 -1.04 18.03
C ARG A 66 1.98 -1.04 16.98
N VAL A 67 3.03 -0.25 17.21
CA VAL A 67 4.20 -0.22 16.33
C VAL A 67 4.90 -1.58 16.30
N ASN A 68 5.12 -2.21 17.47
CA ASN A 68 5.73 -3.54 17.53
C ASN A 68 4.89 -4.59 16.78
N MET A 69 3.56 -4.59 16.96
CA MET A 69 2.67 -5.52 16.27
C MET A 69 2.77 -5.38 14.75
N ILE A 70 2.80 -4.14 14.24
CA ILE A 70 2.94 -3.88 12.81
C ILE A 70 4.30 -4.31 12.28
N ILE A 71 5.39 -4.03 13.00
CA ILE A 71 6.73 -4.45 12.57
C ILE A 71 6.81 -5.97 12.44
N SER A 72 6.25 -6.73 13.39
CA SER A 72 6.19 -8.19 13.31
C SER A 72 5.40 -8.66 12.07
N MET A 73 4.27 -8.02 11.76
CA MET A 73 3.50 -8.30 10.55
C MET A 73 4.27 -7.97 9.27
N VAL A 74 5.00 -6.85 9.24
CA VAL A 74 5.85 -6.48 8.09
C VAL A 74 6.95 -7.52 7.87
N TYR A 75 7.58 -8.03 8.92
CA TYR A 75 8.59 -9.07 8.79
C TYR A 75 8.00 -10.38 8.25
N LEU A 76 6.85 -10.81 8.78
CA LEU A 76 6.14 -11.99 8.25
C LEU A 76 5.73 -11.79 6.78
N SER A 77 5.19 -10.63 6.45
CA SER A 77 4.79 -10.30 5.08
C SER A 77 5.98 -10.27 4.13
N SER A 78 7.13 -9.75 4.56
CA SER A 78 8.35 -9.67 3.73
C SER A 78 8.89 -11.07 3.41
N LEU A 79 8.79 -12.00 4.35
CA LEU A 79 9.19 -13.39 4.15
C LEU A 79 8.22 -14.16 3.24
N THR A 80 6.92 -13.87 3.33
CA THR A 80 5.88 -14.66 2.65
C THR A 80 5.49 -14.12 1.29
N ALA A 81 5.60 -12.80 1.05
CA ALA A 81 5.12 -12.17 -0.17
C ALA A 81 5.79 -12.71 -1.44
N GLY A 82 7.12 -12.87 -1.42
CA GLY A 82 7.87 -13.40 -2.55
C GLY A 82 7.48 -14.84 -2.92
N PRO A 83 7.56 -15.79 -1.99
CA PRO A 83 7.14 -17.17 -2.21
C PRO A 83 5.66 -17.30 -2.60
N ALA A 84 4.76 -16.55 -1.95
CA ALA A 84 3.34 -16.59 -2.25
C ALA A 84 3.05 -16.08 -3.67
N LEU A 85 3.62 -14.93 -4.05
CA LEU A 85 3.47 -14.39 -5.41
C LEU A 85 4.13 -15.27 -6.46
N GLY A 86 5.29 -15.86 -6.16
CA GLY A 86 5.96 -16.80 -7.05
C GLY A 86 5.16 -18.07 -7.30
N ALA A 87 4.59 -18.67 -6.25
CA ALA A 87 3.73 -19.84 -6.36
C ALA A 87 2.46 -19.56 -7.16
N VAL A 88 1.82 -18.40 -6.94
CA VAL A 88 0.67 -17.95 -7.75
C VAL A 88 1.10 -17.73 -9.20
N GLY A 89 2.24 -17.06 -9.42
CA GLY A 89 2.78 -16.78 -10.74
C GLY A 89 3.14 -18.02 -11.57
N GLN A 90 3.49 -19.14 -10.92
CA GLN A 90 3.72 -20.42 -11.61
C GLN A 90 2.43 -21.00 -12.22
N VAL A 91 1.26 -20.70 -11.64
CA VAL A 91 -0.03 -21.26 -12.09
C VAL A 91 -0.72 -20.33 -13.08
N VAL A 92 -0.72 -19.02 -12.82
CA VAL A 92 -1.49 -18.04 -13.60
C VAL A 92 -0.64 -17.08 -14.46
N GLY A 93 0.69 -17.19 -14.37
CA GLY A 93 1.62 -16.25 -14.98
C GLY A 93 1.92 -15.05 -14.08
N LEU A 94 3.13 -14.48 -14.23
CA LEU A 94 3.63 -13.41 -13.36
C LEU A 94 2.73 -12.16 -13.36
N TYR A 95 2.24 -11.74 -14.53
CA TYR A 95 1.35 -10.58 -14.67
C TYR A 95 0.02 -10.75 -13.92
N ALA A 96 -0.57 -11.94 -13.96
CA ALA A 96 -1.80 -12.24 -13.22
C ALA A 96 -1.55 -12.33 -11.71
N ALA A 97 -0.38 -12.80 -11.27
CA ALA A 97 0.01 -12.79 -9.86
C ALA A 97 0.10 -11.38 -9.28
N PHE A 98 0.52 -10.39 -10.07
CA PHE A 98 0.47 -8.97 -9.68
C PHE A 98 -0.96 -8.40 -9.58
N GLY A 99 -1.97 -9.11 -10.07
CA GLY A 99 -3.38 -8.81 -9.79
C GLY A 99 -3.74 -8.97 -8.31
N VAL A 100 -3.05 -9.86 -7.58
CA VAL A 100 -3.29 -10.07 -6.14
C VAL A 100 -3.06 -8.79 -5.32
N PRO A 101 -1.87 -8.14 -5.36
CA PRO A 101 -1.66 -6.89 -4.64
C PRO A 101 -2.58 -5.76 -5.13
N LEU A 102 -2.99 -5.76 -6.40
CA LEU A 102 -3.97 -4.80 -6.92
C LEU A 102 -5.33 -4.96 -6.24
N ILE A 103 -5.81 -6.18 -6.05
CA ILE A 103 -7.05 -6.47 -5.30
C ILE A 103 -6.92 -5.97 -3.87
N PHE A 104 -5.80 -6.25 -3.19
CA PHE A 104 -5.56 -5.75 -1.84
C PHE A 104 -5.58 -4.22 -1.76
N LEU A 105 -5.01 -3.52 -2.75
CA LEU A 105 -5.06 -2.06 -2.83
C LEU A 105 -6.49 -1.54 -3.03
N VAL A 106 -7.28 -2.19 -3.89
CA VAL A 106 -8.70 -1.85 -4.07
C VAL A 106 -9.46 -2.06 -2.77
N VAL A 107 -9.25 -3.18 -2.07
CA VAL A 107 -9.87 -3.42 -0.76
C VAL A 107 -9.45 -2.35 0.25
N ALA A 108 -8.16 -1.98 0.29
CA ALA A 108 -7.65 -0.94 1.17
C ALA A 108 -8.30 0.44 0.94
N THR A 109 -8.74 0.75 -0.29
CA THR A 109 -9.48 2.00 -0.56
C THR A 109 -10.77 2.10 0.25
N PHE A 110 -11.47 0.99 0.49
CA PHE A 110 -12.69 0.97 1.30
C PHE A 110 -12.41 1.23 2.79
N PHE A 111 -11.23 0.83 3.27
CA PHE A 111 -10.81 1.04 4.66
C PHE A 111 -10.18 2.40 4.93
N THR A 112 -9.97 3.25 3.90
CA THR A 112 -9.37 4.58 4.07
C THR A 112 -10.10 5.49 5.05
N LYS A 113 -11.43 5.33 5.20
CA LYS A 113 -12.21 6.07 6.20
C LYS A 113 -11.79 5.75 7.65
N SER A 114 -11.19 4.59 7.89
CA SER A 114 -10.66 4.19 9.21
C SER A 114 -9.35 4.92 9.57
N ALA A 115 -8.66 5.52 8.60
CA ALA A 115 -7.44 6.30 8.84
C ALA A 115 -7.70 7.71 9.40
N THR A 116 -8.96 8.02 9.76
CA THR A 116 -9.35 9.30 10.37
C THR A 116 -8.63 9.44 11.72
N PRO A 117 -7.85 10.51 11.94
CA PRO A 117 -7.13 10.71 13.19
C PRO A 117 -8.12 10.78 14.37
N LEU A 118 -7.78 10.13 15.47
CA LEU A 118 -8.56 10.21 16.71
C LEU A 118 -8.56 11.67 17.18
N LYS A 119 -9.75 12.21 17.48
CA LYS A 119 -9.86 13.53 18.10
C LYS A 119 -9.11 13.49 19.43
N ALA A 120 -8.09 14.33 19.55
CA ALA A 120 -7.50 14.65 20.84
C ALA A 120 -8.61 15.25 21.71
N ASN A 121 -9.04 14.51 22.73
CA ASN A 121 -9.84 15.02 23.84
C ASN A 121 -8.89 15.50 24.94
#